data_AF-X1TXN0-F1
#
_entry.id   AF-X1TXN0-F1
#
_cell.length_a   1.000
_cell.length_b   1.000
_cell.length_c   1.000
_cell.angle_alpha   90.00
_cell.angle_beta   90.00
_cell.angle_gamma   90.00
#
_symmetry.space_group_name_H-M   'P 1'
#
loop_
_entity.id
_entity.type
_entity.pdbx_description
1 polymer ?
#
loop_
_entity_poly.entity_id
_entity_poly.type
_entity_poly.pdbx_seq_one_letter_code
_entity_poly.pdbx_strand_id
1 'polypeptide(L)'
;MKETPNYIKSLLLPNPKTTGRRVWSIDLETVWLPFLTATNTMGDTAIPSDALGAPIRLAFDKDGSVKFSKTGRPVSRVAKPISDNVTLIR
;
A
#
# COMPACT_ATOMS: atom_id res chain seq x y z
N MET A 1 -18.68 -20.65 -27.03
CA MET A 1 -18.26 -20.03 -25.75
C MET A 1 -18.16 -18.53 -25.98
N LYS A 2 -18.85 -17.69 -25.20
CA LYS A 2 -18.77 -16.22 -25.36
C LYS A 2 -17.32 -15.78 -25.11
N GLU A 3 -16.74 -15.01 -26.03
CA GLU A 3 -15.38 -14.51 -25.88
C GLU A 3 -15.27 -13.63 -24.64
N THR A 4 -14.35 -13.98 -23.74
CA THR A 4 -14.05 -13.17 -22.57
C THR A 4 -13.59 -11.76 -23.01
N PRO A 5 -14.18 -10.67 -22.47
CA PRO A 5 -13.76 -9.31 -22.77
C PRO A 5 -12.26 -9.09 -22.61
N ASN A 6 -11.65 -8.34 -23.53
CA ASN A 6 -10.19 -8.15 -23.58
C ASN A 6 -9.59 -7.56 -22.30
N TYR A 7 -10.34 -6.72 -21.57
CA TYR A 7 -9.87 -6.19 -20.29
C TYR A 7 -9.66 -7.29 -19.24
N ILE A 8 -10.53 -8.32 -19.20
CA ILE A 8 -10.38 -9.46 -18.27
C ILE A 8 -9.16 -10.29 -18.67
N LYS A 9 -8.96 -10.54 -19.96
CA LYS A 9 -7.76 -11.23 -20.45
C LYS A 9 -6.48 -10.48 -20.07
N SER A 10 -6.49 -9.15 -20.12
CA SER A 10 -5.34 -8.33 -19.72
C SER A 10 -5.00 -8.40 -18.23
N LEU A 11 -5.98 -8.68 -17.36
CA LEU A 11 -5.74 -8.89 -15.92
C LEU A 11 -4.96 -10.19 -15.64
N LEU A 12 -4.97 -11.14 -16.58
CA LEU A 12 -4.32 -12.44 -16.43
C LEU A 12 -2.93 -12.49 -17.07
N LEU A 13 -2.56 -11.46 -17.84
CA LEU A 13 -1.24 -11.40 -18.46
C LEU A 13 -0.18 -11.02 -17.41
N PRO A 14 1.02 -11.65 -17.44
CA PRO A 14 2.14 -11.22 -16.62
C PRO A 14 2.45 -9.75 -16.90
N ASN A 15 2.35 -8.91 -15.87
CA ASN A 15 2.58 -7.48 -16.01
C ASN A 15 4.06 -7.16 -15.73
N PRO A 16 4.83 -6.63 -16.69
CA PRO A 16 6.23 -6.28 -16.46
C PRO A 16 6.32 -5.08 -15.51
N LYS A 17 6.69 -5.34 -14.26
CA LYS A 17 6.98 -4.37 -13.19
C LYS A 17 5.95 -3.23 -13.08
N THR A 18 4.91 -3.47 -12.29
CA THR A 18 4.23 -2.37 -11.61
C THR A 18 5.25 -1.73 -10.67
N THR A 19 5.62 -0.47 -10.91
CA THR A 19 6.32 0.31 -9.88
C THR A 19 5.38 0.38 -8.67
N GLY A 20 5.72 -0.34 -7.61
CA GLY A 20 4.96 -0.36 -6.38
C GLY A 20 4.88 1.04 -5.78
N ARG A 21 3.97 1.23 -4.84
CA ARG A 21 3.89 2.50 -4.11
C ARG A 21 5.23 2.74 -3.43
N ARG A 22 5.88 3.87 -3.73
CA ARG A 22 7.13 4.25 -3.05
C ARG A 22 6.82 5.04 -1.78
N VAL A 23 7.52 4.72 -0.70
CA VAL A 23 7.55 5.50 0.54
C VAL A 23 8.98 5.93 0.74
N TRP A 24 9.19 7.25 0.80
CA TRP A 24 10.54 7.82 0.90
C TRP A 24 11.48 7.32 -0.20
N SER A 25 10.97 7.32 -1.43
CA SER A 25 11.68 6.84 -2.62
C SER A 25 12.12 5.37 -2.57
N ILE A 26 11.65 4.55 -1.63
CA ILE A 26 11.90 3.10 -1.58
C ILE A 26 10.56 2.36 -1.80
N ASP A 27 10.61 1.19 -2.44
CA ASP A 27 9.41 0.42 -2.77
C ASP A 27 8.75 -0.16 -1.51
N LEU A 28 7.43 0.07 -1.36
CA LEU A 28 6.69 -0.39 -0.20
C LEU A 28 6.61 -1.92 -0.14
N GLU A 29 6.19 -2.54 -1.23
CA GLU A 29 5.80 -3.95 -1.25
C GLU A 29 7.00 -4.89 -1.19
N THR A 30 8.07 -4.55 -1.91
CA THR A 30 9.25 -5.41 -2.08
C THR A 30 10.37 -5.14 -1.10
N VAL A 31 10.39 -3.96 -0.46
CA VAL A 31 11.47 -3.58 0.48
C VAL A 31 10.92 -3.27 1.86
N TRP A 32 10.03 -2.29 1.99
CA TRP A 32 9.57 -1.87 3.31
C TRP A 32 8.75 -2.94 4.03
N LEU A 33 7.80 -3.59 3.36
CA LEU A 33 6.97 -4.60 4.03
C LEU A 33 7.78 -5.79 4.55
N PRO A 34 8.68 -6.42 3.76
CA PRO A 34 9.54 -7.47 4.30
C PRO A 34 10.41 -6.99 5.46
N PHE A 35 11.03 -5.81 5.34
CA PHE A 35 11.88 -5.24 6.39
C PHE A 35 11.11 -4.97 7.69
N LEU A 36 9.95 -4.30 7.59
CA LEU A 36 9.11 -3.97 8.74
C LEU A 36 8.47 -5.23 9.36
N THR A 37 8.13 -6.23 8.54
CA THR A 37 7.62 -7.51 9.05
C THR A 37 8.70 -8.26 9.82
N ALA A 38 9.94 -8.28 9.31
CA ALA A 38 11.07 -8.92 9.98
C ALA A 38 11.38 -8.22 11.32
N THR A 39 11.53 -6.90 11.32
CA THR A 39 11.82 -6.14 12.56
C THR A 39 10.69 -6.22 13.57
N ASN A 40 9.43 -6.27 13.13
CA ASN A 40 8.29 -6.47 14.03
C ASN A 40 8.29 -7.87 14.65
N THR A 41 8.71 -8.89 13.89
CA THR A 41 8.86 -10.28 14.40
C THR A 41 10.01 -10.41 15.39
N MET A 42 11.10 -9.66 15.18
CA MET A 42 12.24 -9.60 16.10
C MET A 42 11.95 -8.81 17.39
N GLY A 43 10.85 -8.06 17.43
CA GLY A 43 10.48 -7.20 18.56
C GLY A 43 11.13 -5.80 18.53
N ASP A 44 11.83 -5.46 17.45
CA ASP A 44 12.50 -4.16 17.27
C ASP A 44 11.50 -3.05 16.88
N THR A 45 10.38 -3.43 16.26
CA THR A 45 9.25 -2.53 15.99
C THR A 45 7.96 -3.09 16.58
N ALA A 46 6.97 -2.21 16.77
CA ALA A 46 5.65 -2.56 17.29
C ALA A 46 4.55 -2.08 16.33
N ILE A 47 4.73 -2.40 15.05
CA ILE A 47 3.76 -2.07 13.99
C ILE A 47 2.55 -3.01 14.11
N PRO A 48 1.33 -2.46 14.18
CA PRO A 48 0.11 -3.27 14.20
C PRO A 48 0.03 -4.23 13.01
N SER A 49 -0.41 -5.47 13.26
CA SER A 49 -0.51 -6.52 12.23
C SER A 49 -1.49 -6.15 11.11
N ASP A 50 -2.55 -5.40 11.42
CA ASP A 50 -3.49 -4.86 10.43
C ASP A 50 -2.83 -3.81 9.51
N ALA A 51 -1.83 -3.08 9.98
CA ALA A 51 -1.08 -2.13 9.16
C ALA A 51 -0.15 -2.88 8.19
N LEU A 52 0.52 -3.94 8.63
CA LEU A 52 1.35 -4.79 7.78
C LEU A 52 0.52 -5.58 6.76
N GLY A 53 -0.65 -6.10 7.17
CA GLY A 53 -1.55 -6.84 6.29
C GLY A 53 -2.37 -5.98 5.33
N ALA A 54 -2.66 -4.72 5.69
CA ALA A 54 -3.36 -3.75 4.85
C ALA A 54 -2.59 -2.41 4.78
N PRO A 55 -1.45 -2.38 4.05
CA PRO A 55 -0.51 -1.28 4.07
C PRO A 55 -0.93 -0.07 3.25
N ILE A 56 -1.88 -0.24 2.32
CA ILE A 56 -2.51 0.83 1.55
C ILE A 56 -3.98 0.92 1.98
N ARG A 57 -4.40 2.10 2.44
CA ARG A 57 -5.73 2.38 2.98
C ARG A 57 -6.38 3.58 2.30
N LEU A 58 -7.69 3.73 2.47
CA LEU A 58 -8.37 4.95 2.08
C LEU A 58 -7.88 6.13 2.94
N ALA A 59 -7.73 7.28 2.30
CA ALA A 59 -7.51 8.54 2.97
C ALA A 59 -8.85 9.03 3.53
N PHE A 60 -8.84 9.54 4.75
CA PHE A 60 -9.98 10.20 5.36
C PHE A 60 -9.71 11.69 5.58
N ASP A 61 -10.76 12.51 5.50
CA ASP A 61 -10.74 13.90 5.95
C ASP A 61 -11.01 14.00 7.46
N LYS A 62 -10.90 15.20 8.04
CA LYS A 62 -10.97 15.39 9.51
C LYS A 62 -12.32 15.01 10.11
N ASP A 63 -13.37 15.05 9.29
CA ASP A 63 -14.74 14.66 9.63
C ASP A 63 -14.98 13.14 9.52
N GLY A 64 -13.95 12.36 9.15
CA GLY A 64 -14.04 10.91 9.01
C GLY A 64 -14.63 10.44 7.67
N SER A 65 -14.95 11.35 6.75
CA SER A 65 -15.39 11.00 5.41
C SER A 65 -14.22 10.49 4.54
N VAL A 66 -14.51 9.58 3.60
CA VAL A 66 -13.50 9.12 2.63
C VAL A 66 -13.13 10.28 1.72
N LYS A 67 -11.83 10.55 1.60
CA LYS A 67 -11.30 11.62 0.76
C LYS A 67 -11.35 11.22 -0.71
N PHE A 68 -11.91 12.10 -1.56
CA PHE A 68 -11.91 11.96 -3.00
C PHE A 68 -11.00 13.01 -3.68
N SER A 69 -10.45 12.66 -4.84
CA SER A 69 -9.72 13.59 -5.70
C SER A 69 -10.67 14.59 -6.35
N LYS A 70 -10.13 15.65 -6.97
CA LYS A 70 -10.91 16.59 -7.81
C LYS A 70 -11.67 15.90 -8.95
N THR A 71 -11.23 14.71 -9.37
CA THR A 71 -11.85 13.89 -10.41
C THR A 71 -12.80 12.83 -9.86
N GLY A 72 -13.14 12.87 -8.57
CA GLY A 72 -14.08 11.95 -7.93
C GLY A 72 -13.53 10.55 -7.66
N ARG A 73 -12.20 10.34 -7.68
CA ARG A 73 -11.59 9.03 -7.37
C ARG A 73 -11.20 8.97 -5.89
N PRO A 74 -11.45 7.83 -5.20
CA PRO A 74 -11.03 7.68 -3.81
C PRO A 74 -9.50 7.78 -3.70
N VAL A 75 -9.02 8.55 -2.72
CA VAL A 75 -7.59 8.73 -2.50
C VAL A 75 -7.09 7.62 -1.58
N SER A 76 -6.03 6.92 -1.99
CA SER A 76 -5.35 5.94 -1.14
C SER A 76 -4.07 6.50 -0.53
N ARG A 77 -3.74 6.11 0.70
CA ARG A 77 -2.53 6.47 1.44
C ARG A 77 -1.91 5.24 2.11
N VAL A 78 -0.63 5.33 2.44
CA VAL A 78 0.03 4.31 3.24
C VAL A 78 -0.50 4.35 4.67
N ALA A 79 -0.63 3.20 5.31
CA ALA A 79 -1.07 3.09 6.69
C ALA A 79 -0.16 3.95 7.59
N LYS A 80 -0.76 4.80 8.43
CA LYS A 80 -0.02 5.76 9.26
C LYS A 80 1.10 5.11 10.10
N PRO A 81 0.90 3.94 10.75
CA PRO A 81 1.98 3.29 11.48
C PRO A 81 3.21 2.96 10.64
N ILE A 82 3.02 2.58 9.37
CA ILE A 82 4.13 2.31 8.43
C ILE A 82 4.83 3.63 8.06
N SER A 83 4.08 4.66 7.67
CA SER A 83 4.66 5.96 7.31
C SER A 83 5.46 6.59 8.46
N ASP A 84 4.96 6.49 9.68
CA ASP A 84 5.62 7.01 10.87
C ASP A 84 6.93 6.25 11.14
N ASN A 85 6.93 4.91 11.05
CA ASN A 85 8.15 4.10 11.24
C ASN A 85 9.21 4.37 10.16
N VAL A 86 8.81 4.46 8.89
CA VAL A 86 9.75 4.77 7.79
C VAL A 86 10.42 6.13 7.99
N THR A 87 9.72 7.11 8.58
CA THR A 87 10.28 8.44 8.85
C THR A 87 11.30 8.44 9.99
N LEU A 88 11.22 7.46 10.91
CA LEU A 88 12.14 7.33 12.05
C LEU A 88 13.45 6.63 11.68
N ILE A 89 13.45 5.83 10.62
CA ILE A 89 14.64 5.12 10.11
C ILE A 89 15.54 6.15 9.42
N ARG A 90 16.75 6.36 9.96
CA ARG A 90 17.81 7.21 9.39
C ARG A 90 18.92 6.39 8.79
#